data_AF-A0A1G3QIW2-F1
#
_entry.id   AF-A0A1G3QIW2-F1
#
_cell.length_a   1.000
_cell.length_b   1.000
_cell.length_c   1.000
_cell.angle_alpha   90.00
_cell.angle_beta   90.00
_cell.angle_gamma   90.00
#
_symmetry.space_group_name_H-M   'P 1'
#
loop_
_entity.id
_entity.type
_entity.pdbx_description
1 polymer ?
#
loop_
_entity_poly.entity_id
_entity_poly.type
_entity_poly.pdbx_seq_one_letter_code
_entity_poly.pdbx_strand_id
1 'polypeptide(L)'
;MDSVLQLRGEGINEFAHACHEKIRSASSKIEALQLIASFTSSHLEECRRPVQENPDEISINFIELLDQIAFELTENMPPDSTVRGYITEDLISRLAIYLDIFCGKETYSSNLNKRLLTHEDTIIIRQCGFNEYIPLLMVEYYEQPVLQRSILHALLSFDREDLLNFYYNIAKERGGIEVKILALAGLKNFGAAFRYWDLLMTDNEEYNRLIAYATSFDGAFIENNEIHGDLYSLLFALQFIESSADPLKKSRALTWILRMLQAVPAADYYNSYLPDVYNSVCNILLYAGLDSMKQLVDDEEQACALIMVLDFLPCEYFDRISHRLTLIGDIFVQRVNGLLAAKKIKLNENDSNIISYILWKTGSSL
;
A
#
# COMPACT_ATOMS: atom_id res chain seq x y z
N MET A 1 -25.03 -11.37 -16.51
CA MET A 1 -24.71 -11.79 -15.14
C MET A 1 -24.00 -10.62 -14.53
N ASP A 2 -24.75 -9.81 -13.80
CA ASP A 2 -24.23 -8.60 -13.17
C ASP A 2 -23.27 -9.03 -12.07
N SER A 3 -21.96 -8.85 -12.32
CA SER A 3 -20.96 -9.00 -11.27
C SER A 3 -21.16 -7.82 -10.33
N VAL A 4 -21.95 -8.02 -9.27
CA VAL A 4 -22.03 -7.07 -8.17
C VAL A 4 -20.60 -6.85 -7.69
N LEU A 5 -20.12 -5.63 -7.88
CA LEU A 5 -18.78 -5.23 -7.50
C LEU A 5 -18.72 -5.30 -5.96
N GLN A 6 -18.07 -6.33 -5.43
CA GLN A 6 -17.99 -6.55 -3.98
C GLN A 6 -16.84 -5.72 -3.40
N LEU A 7 -17.10 -4.42 -3.19
CA LEU A 7 -16.30 -3.63 -2.24
C LEU A 7 -16.56 -4.19 -0.84
N ARG A 8 -15.50 -4.54 -0.10
CA ARG A 8 -15.62 -5.26 1.18
C ARG A 8 -15.85 -4.26 2.31
N GLY A 9 -17.10 -3.90 2.54
CA GLY A 9 -17.51 -3.10 3.69
C GLY A 9 -18.90 -2.48 3.52
N GLU A 10 -19.96 -3.14 3.97
CA GLU A 10 -21.32 -2.60 3.83
C GLU A 10 -21.46 -1.20 4.49
N GLY A 11 -20.79 -0.97 5.62
CA GLY A 11 -20.80 0.32 6.31
C GLY A 11 -20.05 1.45 5.60
N ILE A 12 -19.07 1.15 4.73
CA ILE A 12 -18.33 2.20 4.01
C ILE A 12 -19.16 2.77 2.87
N ASN A 13 -20.00 1.94 2.24
CA ASN A 13 -20.89 2.37 1.17
C ASN A 13 -21.89 3.41 1.68
N GLU A 14 -22.52 3.18 2.84
CA GLU A 14 -23.44 4.14 3.46
C GLU A 14 -22.75 5.47 3.75
N PHE A 15 -21.52 5.41 4.26
CA PHE A 15 -20.71 6.61 4.52
C PHE A 15 -20.37 7.37 3.24
N ALA A 16 -19.96 6.67 2.18
CA ALA A 16 -19.70 7.26 0.88
C ALA A 16 -20.96 7.92 0.28
N HIS A 17 -22.13 7.30 0.43
CA HIS A 17 -23.41 7.90 0.01
C HIS A 17 -23.72 9.18 0.79
N ALA A 18 -23.46 9.20 2.11
CA ALA A 18 -23.63 10.40 2.92
C ALA A 18 -22.68 11.54 2.48
N CYS A 19 -21.43 11.22 2.15
CA CYS A 19 -20.48 12.17 1.56
C CYS A 19 -20.96 12.70 0.21
N HIS A 20 -21.47 11.83 -0.67
CA HIS A 20 -22.02 12.23 -1.97
C HIS A 20 -23.21 13.19 -1.84
N GLU A 21 -24.14 12.94 -0.91
CA GLU A 21 -25.27 13.85 -0.66
C GLU A 21 -24.80 15.21 -0.13
N LYS A 22 -23.76 15.25 0.71
CA LYS A 22 -23.17 16.52 1.18
C LYS A 22 -22.59 17.34 0.03
N ILE A 23 -21.85 16.70 -0.87
CA ILE A 23 -21.34 17.35 -2.08
C ILE A 23 -22.49 17.92 -2.92
N ARG A 24 -23.55 17.13 -3.14
CA ARG A 24 -24.71 17.54 -3.94
C ARG A 24 -25.47 18.71 -3.32
N SER A 25 -25.55 18.76 -1.99
CA SER A 25 -26.28 19.80 -1.26
C SER A 25 -25.51 21.12 -1.08
N ALA A 26 -24.19 21.09 -1.24
CA ALA A 26 -23.34 22.26 -1.02
C ALA A 26 -23.42 23.26 -2.17
N SER A 27 -23.31 24.56 -1.84
CA SER A 27 -23.28 25.64 -2.83
C SER A 27 -21.90 25.88 -3.44
N SER A 28 -20.84 25.31 -2.84
CA SER A 28 -19.46 25.41 -3.32
C SER A 28 -18.62 24.18 -2.91
N LYS A 29 -17.48 23.99 -3.59
CA LYS A 29 -16.53 22.90 -3.28
C LYS A 29 -15.98 22.99 -1.85
N ILE A 30 -15.67 24.21 -1.39
CA ILE A 30 -15.17 24.42 -0.02
C ILE A 30 -16.24 24.10 1.03
N GLU A 31 -17.49 24.49 0.79
CA GLU A 31 -18.60 24.15 1.67
C GLU A 31 -18.85 22.63 1.69
N ALA A 32 -18.76 21.97 0.54
CA ALA A 32 -18.85 20.51 0.46
C ALA A 32 -17.81 19.83 1.36
N LEU A 33 -16.54 20.22 1.23
CA LEU A 33 -15.48 19.67 2.07
C LEU A 33 -15.69 20.00 3.55
N GLN A 34 -16.19 21.19 3.92
CA GLN A 34 -16.49 21.53 5.32
C GLN A 34 -17.60 20.65 5.92
N LEU A 35 -18.65 20.37 5.14
CA LEU A 35 -19.73 19.45 5.54
C LEU A 35 -19.22 18.01 5.69
N ILE A 36 -18.28 17.60 4.84
CA ILE A 36 -17.62 16.30 4.91
C ILE A 36 -16.72 16.23 6.14
N ALA A 37 -15.80 17.18 6.33
CA ALA A 37 -14.91 17.23 7.48
C ALA A 37 -15.69 17.14 8.80
N SER A 38 -16.75 17.94 8.95
CA SER A 38 -17.59 17.92 10.16
C SER A 38 -18.26 16.55 10.39
N PHE A 39 -18.67 15.88 9.31
CA PHE A 39 -19.27 14.55 9.38
C PHE A 39 -18.23 13.48 9.72
N THR A 40 -17.08 13.53 9.06
CA THR A 40 -15.93 12.65 9.27
C THR A 40 -15.45 12.70 10.71
N SER A 41 -15.19 13.89 11.26
CA SER A 41 -14.69 14.03 12.63
C SER A 41 -15.62 13.40 13.69
N SER A 42 -16.90 13.21 13.39
CA SER A 42 -17.87 12.62 14.31
C SER A 42 -18.06 11.09 14.14
N HIS A 43 -17.71 10.53 12.98
CA HIS A 43 -18.09 9.16 12.59
C HIS A 43 -16.94 8.32 11.99
N LEU A 44 -15.73 8.89 11.84
CA LEU A 44 -14.60 8.21 11.20
C LEU A 44 -14.26 6.87 11.85
N GLU A 45 -14.27 6.81 13.18
CA GLU A 45 -13.96 5.59 13.94
C GLU A 45 -14.98 4.46 13.69
N GLU A 46 -16.24 4.79 13.43
CA GLU A 46 -17.28 3.81 13.13
C GLU A 46 -17.05 3.12 11.77
N CYS A 47 -16.51 3.85 10.79
CA CYS A 47 -16.17 3.32 9.47
C CYS A 47 -14.80 2.67 9.42
N ARG A 48 -13.86 3.11 10.26
CA ARG A 48 -12.48 2.63 10.30
C ARG A 48 -12.40 1.15 10.71
N ARG A 49 -13.19 0.73 11.70
CA ARG A 49 -13.14 -0.63 12.24
C ARG A 49 -13.51 -1.73 11.22
N PRO A 50 -14.66 -1.68 10.51
CA PRO A 50 -15.01 -2.71 9.52
C PRO A 50 -13.97 -2.87 8.41
N VAL A 51 -13.39 -1.77 7.95
CA VAL A 51 -12.36 -1.76 6.90
C VAL A 51 -11.08 -2.42 7.40
N GLN A 52 -10.72 -2.28 8.66
CA GLN A 52 -9.51 -2.90 9.20
C GLN A 52 -9.66 -4.41 9.47
N GLU A 53 -10.88 -4.85 9.79
CA GLU A 53 -11.18 -6.28 9.95
C GLU A 53 -11.08 -7.00 8.60
N ASN A 54 -11.59 -6.37 7.52
CA ASN A 54 -11.53 -6.88 6.15
C ASN A 54 -10.93 -5.84 5.19
N PRO A 55 -9.61 -5.65 5.20
CA PRO A 55 -8.97 -4.57 4.43
C PRO A 55 -9.11 -4.76 2.93
N ASP A 56 -9.51 -3.69 2.27
CA ASP A 56 -9.36 -3.46 0.85
C ASP A 56 -8.81 -2.05 0.61
N GLU A 57 -8.00 -1.93 -0.43
CA GLU A 57 -7.18 -0.73 -0.62
C GLU A 57 -7.99 0.51 -0.92
N ILE A 58 -9.11 0.37 -1.65
CA ILE A 58 -10.01 1.46 -1.98
C ILE A 58 -10.59 2.04 -0.70
N SER A 59 -11.10 1.17 0.17
CA SER A 59 -11.69 1.56 1.45
C SER A 59 -10.69 2.23 2.39
N ILE A 60 -9.46 1.71 2.48
CA ILE A 60 -8.39 2.27 3.31
C ILE A 60 -8.01 3.68 2.85
N ASN A 61 -7.71 3.83 1.55
CA ASN A 61 -7.30 5.12 1.00
C ASN A 61 -8.45 6.15 1.03
N PHE A 62 -9.70 5.70 0.90
CA PHE A 62 -10.86 6.57 1.07
C PHE A 62 -10.94 7.13 2.50
N ILE A 63 -10.75 6.28 3.52
CA ILE A 63 -10.73 6.71 4.93
C ILE A 63 -9.56 7.66 5.20
N GLU A 64 -8.37 7.37 4.68
CA GLU A 64 -7.20 8.23 4.83
C GLU A 64 -7.43 9.59 4.16
N LEU A 65 -8.07 9.63 2.99
CA LEU A 65 -8.44 10.88 2.34
C LEU A 65 -9.48 11.66 3.16
N LEU A 66 -10.45 11.00 3.77
CA LEU A 66 -11.43 11.66 4.64
C LEU A 66 -10.75 12.26 5.89
N ASP A 67 -9.80 11.54 6.48
CA ASP A 67 -9.00 12.02 7.61
C ASP A 67 -8.14 13.23 7.19
N GLN A 68 -7.50 13.16 6.02
CA GLN A 68 -6.78 14.28 5.42
C GLN A 68 -7.69 15.49 5.20
N ILE A 69 -8.91 15.30 4.67
CA ILE A 69 -9.88 16.39 4.50
C ILE A 69 -10.24 17.03 5.84
N ALA A 70 -10.48 16.22 6.88
CA ALA A 70 -10.77 16.72 8.20
C ALA A 70 -9.61 17.57 8.73
N PHE A 71 -8.40 17.00 8.76
CA PHE A 71 -7.19 17.68 9.23
C PHE A 71 -6.90 18.99 8.48
N GLU A 72 -6.90 18.95 7.15
CA GLU A 72 -6.60 20.14 6.34
C GLU A 72 -7.61 21.26 6.62
N LEU A 73 -8.90 20.93 6.78
CA LEU A 73 -9.94 21.92 7.03
C LEU A 73 -10.01 22.45 8.46
N THR A 74 -9.68 21.63 9.47
CA THR A 74 -9.81 22.01 10.88
C THR A 74 -8.53 22.59 11.46
N GLU A 75 -7.36 22.12 11.01
CA GLU A 75 -6.08 22.37 11.68
C GLU A 75 -5.04 23.03 10.79
N ASN A 76 -5.07 22.80 9.48
CA ASN A 76 -3.95 23.16 8.59
C ASN A 76 -4.32 24.09 7.42
N MET A 77 -5.51 24.71 7.44
CA MET A 77 -5.93 25.56 6.33
C MET A 77 -4.98 26.74 6.10
N PRO A 78 -4.38 26.88 4.90
CA PRO A 78 -3.52 28.01 4.61
C PRO A 78 -4.29 29.33 4.68
N PRO A 79 -3.66 30.41 5.17
CA PRO A 79 -4.27 31.73 5.15
C PRO A 79 -4.41 32.28 3.72
N ASP A 80 -3.55 31.83 2.79
CA ASP A 80 -3.57 32.23 1.38
C ASP A 80 -4.76 31.59 0.63
N SER A 81 -5.61 32.43 0.03
CA SER A 81 -6.82 31.98 -0.67
C SER A 81 -6.54 31.19 -1.95
N THR A 82 -5.40 31.43 -2.60
CA THR A 82 -5.01 30.75 -3.84
C THR A 82 -4.55 29.35 -3.52
N VAL A 83 -3.64 29.20 -2.54
CA VAL A 83 -3.18 27.89 -2.06
C VAL A 83 -4.35 27.07 -1.54
N ARG A 84 -5.25 27.70 -0.77
CA ARG A 84 -6.49 27.07 -0.32
C ARG A 84 -7.36 26.56 -1.48
N GLY A 85 -7.48 27.34 -2.55
CA GLY A 85 -8.21 26.94 -3.74
C GLY A 85 -7.62 25.68 -4.38
N TYR A 86 -6.29 25.59 -4.49
CA TYR A 86 -5.61 24.40 -5.01
C TYR A 86 -5.83 23.17 -4.13
N ILE A 87 -5.68 23.29 -2.81
CA ILE A 87 -5.91 22.18 -1.88
C ILE A 87 -7.38 21.71 -1.96
N THR A 88 -8.31 22.66 -2.00
CA THR A 88 -9.75 22.35 -2.12
C THR A 88 -10.05 21.59 -3.42
N GLU A 89 -9.44 22.01 -4.53
CA GLU A 89 -9.63 21.37 -5.83
C GLU A 89 -9.01 19.97 -5.88
N ASP A 90 -7.82 19.78 -5.29
CA ASP A 90 -7.17 18.48 -5.19
C ASP A 90 -8.02 17.49 -4.37
N LEU A 91 -8.38 17.88 -3.14
CA LEU A 91 -9.14 17.02 -2.22
C LEU A 91 -10.51 16.64 -2.78
N ILE A 92 -11.24 17.59 -3.37
CA ILE A 92 -12.56 17.29 -3.96
C ILE A 92 -12.43 16.38 -5.19
N SER A 93 -11.37 16.54 -5.98
CA SER A 93 -11.15 15.73 -7.19
C SER A 93 -10.81 14.30 -6.82
N ARG A 94 -9.90 14.10 -5.87
CA ARG A 94 -9.54 12.76 -5.34
C ARG A 94 -10.75 12.10 -4.67
N LEU A 95 -11.53 12.87 -3.92
CA LEU A 95 -12.73 12.34 -3.26
C LEU A 95 -13.78 11.89 -4.28
N ALA A 96 -14.00 12.67 -5.34
CA ALA A 96 -14.96 12.33 -6.38
C ALA A 96 -14.64 10.98 -7.05
N ILE A 97 -13.36 10.65 -7.23
CA ILE A 97 -12.91 9.37 -7.81
C ILE A 97 -13.36 8.18 -6.94
N TYR A 98 -13.17 8.25 -5.63
CA TYR A 98 -13.64 7.21 -4.71
C TYR A 98 -15.17 7.13 -4.67
N LEU A 99 -15.86 8.27 -4.62
CA LEU A 99 -17.32 8.29 -4.61
C LEU A 99 -17.92 7.71 -5.89
N ASP A 100 -17.29 7.93 -7.04
CA ASP A 100 -17.71 7.33 -8.31
C ASP A 100 -17.73 5.80 -8.25
N ILE A 101 -16.69 5.17 -7.69
CA ILE A 101 -16.63 3.70 -7.60
C ILE A 101 -17.60 3.15 -6.54
N PHE A 102 -17.80 3.86 -5.42
CA PHE A 102 -18.84 3.51 -4.43
C PHE A 102 -20.27 3.63 -4.99
N CYS A 103 -20.49 4.52 -5.97
CA CYS A 103 -21.73 4.62 -6.74
C CYS A 103 -21.87 3.54 -7.84
N GLY A 104 -20.86 2.69 -8.03
CA GLY A 104 -20.89 1.56 -8.94
C GLY A 104 -19.96 1.69 -10.14
N LYS A 105 -19.67 0.53 -10.75
CA LYS A 105 -18.75 0.41 -11.89
C LYS A 105 -19.12 1.31 -13.05
N GLU A 106 -20.41 1.41 -13.38
CA GLU A 106 -20.92 2.17 -14.53
C GLU A 106 -20.68 3.67 -14.35
N THR A 107 -20.91 4.18 -13.14
CA THR A 107 -20.66 5.58 -12.77
C THR A 107 -19.18 5.90 -12.91
N TYR A 108 -18.32 5.08 -12.28
CA TYR A 108 -16.87 5.17 -12.42
C TYR A 108 -16.41 5.15 -13.87
N SER A 109 -16.91 4.19 -14.66
CA SER A 109 -16.56 4.03 -16.07
C SER A 109 -16.95 5.26 -16.92
N SER A 110 -18.13 5.84 -16.66
CA SER A 110 -18.60 7.03 -17.36
C SER A 110 -17.71 8.25 -17.08
N ASN A 111 -17.24 8.39 -15.84
CA ASN A 111 -16.50 9.56 -15.39
C ASN A 111 -14.99 9.46 -15.65
N LEU A 112 -14.42 8.25 -15.62
CA LEU A 112 -13.01 8.01 -15.98
C LEU A 112 -12.70 8.55 -17.39
N ASN A 113 -13.59 8.33 -18.36
CA ASN A 113 -13.45 8.84 -19.74
C ASN A 113 -13.51 10.37 -19.87
N LYS A 114 -13.84 11.10 -18.80
CA LYS A 114 -14.01 12.57 -18.78
C LYS A 114 -12.91 13.27 -17.96
N ARG A 115 -11.99 12.51 -17.35
CA ARG A 115 -10.90 13.04 -16.52
C ARG A 115 -9.55 12.48 -16.97
N LEU A 116 -8.48 13.09 -16.50
CA LEU A 116 -7.15 12.52 -16.60
C LEU A 116 -7.02 11.39 -15.57
N LEU A 117 -6.28 10.34 -15.94
CA LEU A 117 -5.94 9.25 -15.03
C LEU A 117 -5.14 9.79 -13.83
N THR A 118 -5.47 9.37 -12.61
CA THR A 118 -4.69 9.69 -11.40
C THR A 118 -4.21 8.43 -10.68
N HIS A 119 -3.45 8.58 -9.59
CA HIS A 119 -3.03 7.47 -8.74
C HIS A 119 -4.23 6.70 -8.15
N GLU A 120 -5.27 7.39 -7.68
CA GLU A 120 -6.49 6.78 -7.16
C GLU A 120 -7.18 5.87 -8.19
N ASP A 121 -7.18 6.28 -9.47
CA ASP A 121 -7.71 5.43 -10.54
C ASP A 121 -6.90 4.14 -10.71
N THR A 122 -5.57 4.19 -10.58
CA THR A 122 -4.74 2.98 -10.66
C THR A 122 -5.02 1.99 -9.53
N ILE A 123 -5.28 2.47 -8.32
CA ILE A 123 -5.70 1.66 -7.17
C ILE A 123 -7.05 0.99 -7.47
N ILE A 124 -8.04 1.77 -7.93
CA ILE A 124 -9.38 1.26 -8.21
C ILE A 124 -9.36 0.22 -9.32
N ILE A 125 -8.68 0.50 -10.43
CA ILE A 125 -8.58 -0.42 -11.57
C ILE A 125 -7.95 -1.74 -11.14
N ARG A 126 -6.87 -1.69 -10.36
CA ARG A 126 -6.20 -2.86 -9.79
C ARG A 126 -7.14 -3.67 -8.90
N GLN A 127 -7.64 -3.04 -7.84
CA GLN A 127 -8.39 -3.70 -6.77
C GLN A 127 -9.71 -4.30 -7.29
N CYS A 128 -10.35 -3.65 -8.25
CA CYS A 128 -11.59 -4.13 -8.87
C CYS A 128 -11.36 -5.10 -10.03
N GLY A 129 -10.11 -5.33 -10.46
CA GLY A 129 -9.79 -6.23 -11.56
C GLY A 129 -10.37 -5.79 -12.91
N PHE A 130 -10.35 -4.48 -13.20
CA PHE A 130 -10.91 -3.94 -14.45
C PHE A 130 -9.98 -4.12 -15.66
N ASN A 131 -9.97 -5.35 -16.18
CA ASN A 131 -9.18 -5.77 -17.35
C ASN A 131 -9.36 -4.88 -18.60
N GLU A 132 -10.54 -4.27 -18.76
CA GLU A 132 -10.86 -3.39 -19.88
C GLU A 132 -9.99 -2.13 -19.93
N TYR A 133 -9.41 -1.70 -18.79
CA TYR A 133 -8.59 -0.49 -18.70
C TYR A 133 -7.08 -0.74 -18.85
N ILE A 134 -6.65 -1.99 -19.04
CA ILE A 134 -5.24 -2.31 -19.30
C ILE A 134 -4.67 -1.50 -20.48
N PRO A 135 -5.35 -1.36 -21.64
CA PRO A 135 -4.83 -0.55 -22.75
C PRO A 135 -4.69 0.94 -22.39
N LEU A 136 -5.60 1.49 -21.59
CA LEU A 136 -5.51 2.86 -21.10
C LEU A 136 -4.26 3.02 -20.21
N LEU A 137 -4.09 2.13 -19.24
CA LEU A 137 -2.91 2.12 -18.35
C LEU A 137 -1.60 2.05 -19.15
N MET A 138 -1.52 1.19 -20.17
CA MET A 138 -0.33 1.07 -21.01
C MET A 138 -0.01 2.35 -21.81
N VAL A 139 -1.03 3.06 -22.30
CA VAL A 139 -0.85 4.34 -23.00
C VAL A 139 -0.38 5.41 -22.02
N GLU A 140 -1.11 5.55 -20.90
CA GLU A 140 -0.84 6.56 -19.87
C GLU A 140 0.54 6.39 -19.22
N TYR A 141 1.09 5.18 -19.19
CA TYR A 141 2.47 4.95 -18.75
C TYR A 141 3.49 5.80 -19.51
N TYR A 142 3.30 5.96 -20.83
CA TYR A 142 4.20 6.75 -21.67
C TYR A 142 3.87 8.24 -21.66
N GLU A 143 2.60 8.60 -21.39
CA GLU A 143 2.12 9.99 -21.41
C GLU A 143 2.32 10.70 -20.06
N GLN A 144 2.29 9.97 -18.95
CA GLN A 144 2.36 10.52 -17.59
C GLN A 144 3.52 9.91 -16.77
N PRO A 145 4.76 10.47 -16.86
CA PRO A 145 5.92 9.97 -16.12
C PRO A 145 5.69 9.84 -14.60
N VAL A 146 4.92 10.74 -14.01
CA VAL A 146 4.60 10.74 -12.57
C VAL A 146 3.74 9.56 -12.14
N LEU A 147 3.02 8.91 -13.06
CA LEU A 147 2.17 7.75 -12.77
C LEU A 147 2.81 6.41 -13.13
N GLN A 148 4.00 6.39 -13.74
CA GLN A 148 4.60 5.15 -14.26
C GLN A 148 4.65 4.02 -13.22
N ARG A 149 5.00 4.35 -11.97
CA ARG A 149 5.10 3.37 -10.88
C ARG A 149 3.72 2.85 -10.47
N SER A 150 2.77 3.76 -10.23
CA SER A 150 1.37 3.45 -9.91
C SER A 150 0.72 2.58 -10.98
N ILE A 151 0.95 2.92 -12.24
CA ILE A 151 0.47 2.18 -13.40
C ILE A 151 1.09 0.79 -13.46
N LEU A 152 2.42 0.67 -13.31
CA LEU A 152 3.07 -0.64 -13.31
C LEU A 152 2.57 -1.53 -12.18
N HIS A 153 2.43 -0.99 -10.97
CA HIS A 153 1.82 -1.69 -9.84
C HIS A 153 0.41 -2.19 -10.12
N ALA A 154 -0.42 -1.37 -10.76
CA ALA A 154 -1.76 -1.79 -11.14
C ALA A 154 -1.69 -2.93 -12.16
N LEU A 155 -0.83 -2.79 -13.17
CA LEU A 155 -0.65 -3.79 -14.22
C LEU A 155 -0.20 -5.16 -13.69
N LEU A 156 0.60 -5.20 -12.60
CA LEU A 156 1.09 -6.44 -12.00
C LEU A 156 -0.01 -7.40 -11.53
N SER A 157 -1.22 -6.90 -11.28
CA SER A 157 -2.35 -7.70 -10.81
C SER A 157 -3.14 -8.37 -11.93
N PHE A 158 -2.74 -8.19 -13.19
CA PHE A 158 -3.44 -8.71 -14.35
C PHE A 158 -2.62 -9.80 -15.06
N ASP A 159 -3.32 -10.84 -15.52
CA ASP A 159 -2.76 -11.90 -16.34
C ASP A 159 -3.22 -11.71 -17.79
N ARG A 160 -2.48 -10.91 -18.56
CA ARG A 160 -2.78 -10.60 -19.97
C ARG A 160 -1.53 -10.69 -20.83
N GLU A 161 -1.61 -11.41 -21.94
CA GLU A 161 -0.45 -11.75 -22.78
C GLU A 161 0.28 -10.53 -23.37
N ASP A 162 -0.44 -9.43 -23.64
CA ASP A 162 0.16 -8.20 -24.17
C ASP A 162 1.07 -7.48 -23.15
N LEU A 163 0.86 -7.71 -21.85
CA LEU A 163 1.71 -7.17 -20.79
C LEU A 163 3.11 -7.80 -20.79
N LEU A 164 3.28 -9.02 -21.28
CA LEU A 164 4.59 -9.67 -21.35
C LEU A 164 5.59 -8.83 -22.17
N ASN A 165 5.18 -8.41 -23.38
CA ASN A 165 6.02 -7.57 -24.24
C ASN A 165 6.19 -6.17 -23.65
N PHE A 166 5.16 -5.64 -22.99
CA PHE A 166 5.22 -4.34 -22.33
C PHE A 166 6.28 -4.30 -21.23
N TYR A 167 6.26 -5.27 -20.30
CA TYR A 167 7.27 -5.36 -19.25
C TYR A 167 8.68 -5.61 -19.80
N TYR A 168 8.80 -6.46 -20.82
CA TYR A 168 10.10 -6.72 -21.46
C TYR A 168 10.72 -5.44 -22.03
N ASN A 169 9.92 -4.59 -22.69
CA ASN A 169 10.40 -3.33 -23.24
C ASN A 169 10.87 -2.39 -22.13
N ILE A 170 10.10 -2.25 -21.05
CA ILE A 170 10.46 -1.40 -19.90
C ILE A 170 11.74 -1.88 -19.21
N ALA A 171 11.88 -3.18 -18.99
CA ALA A 171 13.09 -3.77 -18.40
C ALA A 171 14.34 -3.50 -19.27
N LYS A 172 14.18 -3.40 -20.59
CA LYS A 172 15.27 -3.15 -21.55
C LYS A 172 15.60 -1.67 -21.75
N GLU A 173 14.61 -0.79 -21.62
CA GLU A 173 14.73 0.64 -21.87
C GLU A 173 15.76 1.34 -20.96
N ARG A 174 16.20 2.55 -21.36
CA ARG A 174 16.95 3.43 -20.48
C ARG A 174 15.96 4.18 -19.59
N GLY A 175 15.75 3.67 -18.38
CA GLY A 175 14.81 4.23 -17.41
C GLY A 175 15.33 4.11 -15.98
N GLY A 176 14.57 4.64 -15.03
CA GLY A 176 14.86 4.51 -13.60
C GLY A 176 14.86 3.04 -13.17
N ILE A 177 15.74 2.68 -12.23
CA ILE A 177 15.84 1.31 -11.75
C ILE A 177 14.53 0.82 -11.10
N GLU A 178 13.75 1.72 -10.52
CA GLU A 178 12.45 1.45 -9.89
C GLU A 178 11.43 0.86 -10.86
N VAL A 179 11.22 1.50 -12.01
CA VAL A 179 10.29 1.02 -13.04
C VAL A 179 10.79 -0.29 -13.65
N LYS A 180 12.12 -0.48 -13.72
CA LYS A 180 12.71 -1.75 -14.15
C LYS A 180 12.46 -2.87 -13.16
N ILE A 181 12.60 -2.63 -11.86
CA ILE A 181 12.32 -3.62 -10.82
C ILE A 181 10.86 -4.09 -10.91
N LEU A 182 9.90 -3.16 -11.04
CA LEU A 182 8.50 -3.48 -11.24
C LEU A 182 8.27 -4.28 -12.55
N ALA A 183 8.93 -3.91 -13.63
CA ALA A 183 8.85 -4.65 -14.89
C ALA A 183 9.42 -6.07 -14.77
N LEU A 184 10.54 -6.27 -14.05
CA LEU A 184 11.07 -7.60 -13.78
C LEU A 184 10.12 -8.44 -12.92
N ALA A 185 9.44 -7.83 -11.93
CA ALA A 185 8.40 -8.51 -11.15
C ALA A 185 7.23 -8.93 -12.06
N GLY A 186 6.84 -8.07 -13.01
CA GLY A 186 5.84 -8.38 -14.02
C GLY A 186 6.24 -9.56 -14.91
N LEU A 187 7.46 -9.54 -15.45
CA LEU A 187 8.02 -10.67 -16.22
C LEU A 187 8.06 -11.96 -15.40
N LYS A 188 8.33 -11.86 -14.09
CA LYS A 188 8.38 -13.02 -13.22
C LYS A 188 7.01 -13.70 -13.07
N ASN A 189 5.92 -12.93 -13.06
CA ASN A 189 4.56 -13.46 -12.98
C ASN A 189 4.17 -14.32 -14.20
N PHE A 190 4.80 -14.10 -15.35
CA PHE A 190 4.60 -14.95 -16.54
C PHE A 190 5.30 -16.32 -16.46
N GLY A 191 6.10 -16.57 -15.42
CA GLY A 191 6.72 -17.86 -15.14
C GLY A 191 7.41 -18.48 -16.36
N ALA A 192 6.95 -19.66 -16.77
CA ALA A 192 7.55 -20.41 -17.88
C ALA A 192 7.36 -19.78 -19.27
N ALA A 193 6.43 -18.82 -19.41
CA ALA A 193 6.20 -18.09 -20.67
C ALA A 193 7.32 -17.08 -20.96
N PHE A 194 8.00 -16.58 -19.94
CA PHE A 194 9.18 -15.73 -20.10
C PHE A 194 10.48 -16.49 -19.75
N ARG A 195 11.31 -16.74 -20.76
CA ARG A 195 12.59 -17.46 -20.59
C ARG A 195 13.82 -16.67 -21.02
N TYR A 196 13.63 -15.48 -21.59
CA TYR A 196 14.69 -14.72 -22.26
C TYR A 196 15.41 -13.75 -21.32
N TRP A 197 15.68 -14.16 -20.08
CA TRP A 197 16.35 -13.34 -19.06
C TRP A 197 17.74 -12.88 -19.49
N ASP A 198 18.49 -13.74 -20.17
CA ASP A 198 19.83 -13.42 -20.68
C ASP A 198 19.84 -12.23 -21.67
N LEU A 199 18.72 -11.96 -22.35
CA LEU A 199 18.59 -10.82 -23.28
C LEU A 199 18.42 -9.48 -22.57
N LEU A 200 18.15 -9.49 -21.26
CA LEU A 200 18.05 -8.29 -20.43
C LEU A 200 19.40 -7.87 -19.85
N MET A 201 20.42 -8.73 -19.93
CA MET A 201 21.74 -8.48 -19.37
C MET A 201 22.40 -7.27 -20.04
N THR A 202 23.06 -6.45 -19.22
CA THR A 202 23.70 -5.19 -19.62
C THR A 202 25.16 -5.15 -19.18
N ASP A 203 25.83 -4.01 -19.39
CA ASP A 203 27.14 -3.71 -18.80
C ASP A 203 27.05 -3.29 -17.31
N ASN A 204 25.85 -3.05 -16.77
CA ASN A 204 25.64 -2.73 -15.37
C ASN A 204 25.60 -4.00 -14.50
N GLU A 205 26.64 -4.21 -13.69
CA GLU A 205 26.77 -5.37 -12.81
C GLU A 205 25.67 -5.45 -11.73
N GLU A 206 25.23 -4.33 -11.17
CA GLU A 206 24.17 -4.31 -10.14
C GLU A 206 22.83 -4.75 -10.73
N TYR A 207 22.52 -4.25 -11.93
CA TYR A 207 21.31 -4.63 -12.64
C TYR A 207 21.34 -6.11 -13.06
N ASN A 208 22.50 -6.60 -13.48
CA ASN A 208 22.69 -8.02 -13.80
C ASN A 208 22.53 -8.93 -12.58
N ARG A 209 22.97 -8.50 -11.38
CA ARG A 209 22.71 -9.23 -10.12
C ARG A 209 21.21 -9.29 -9.82
N LEU A 210 20.50 -8.17 -9.99
CA LEU A 210 19.05 -8.13 -9.86
C LEU A 210 18.36 -9.09 -10.86
N ILE A 211 18.78 -9.10 -12.13
CA ILE A 211 18.22 -10.02 -13.14
C ILE A 211 18.45 -11.49 -12.72
N ALA A 212 19.65 -11.83 -12.23
CA ALA A 212 19.95 -13.18 -11.75
C ALA A 212 19.08 -13.56 -10.54
N TYR A 213 18.87 -12.63 -9.61
CA TYR A 213 17.98 -12.82 -8.48
C TYR A 213 16.53 -13.03 -8.95
N ALA A 214 15.98 -12.15 -9.79
CA ALA A 214 14.63 -12.28 -10.35
C ALA A 214 14.45 -13.60 -11.12
N THR A 215 15.47 -14.03 -11.86
CA THR A 215 15.45 -15.31 -12.60
C THR A 215 15.32 -16.51 -11.66
N SER A 216 16.13 -16.53 -10.58
CA SER A 216 16.15 -17.62 -9.60
C SER A 216 15.03 -17.59 -8.57
N PHE A 217 14.35 -16.45 -8.41
CA PHE A 217 13.30 -16.26 -7.42
C PHE A 217 12.15 -17.28 -7.56
N ASP A 218 11.74 -17.98 -6.52
CA ASP A 218 10.56 -18.83 -6.53
C ASP A 218 9.36 -18.02 -6.04
N GLY A 219 8.53 -17.55 -6.99
CA GLY A 219 7.32 -16.79 -6.67
C GLY A 219 6.21 -17.63 -6.05
N ALA A 220 6.20 -18.95 -6.24
CA ALA A 220 5.18 -19.84 -5.69
C ALA A 220 5.47 -20.20 -4.22
N PHE A 221 6.75 -20.34 -3.88
CA PHE A 221 7.23 -20.67 -2.54
C PHE A 221 8.28 -19.66 -2.09
N ILE A 222 7.82 -18.45 -1.77
CA ILE A 222 8.71 -17.32 -1.47
C ILE A 222 9.66 -17.62 -0.30
N GLU A 223 9.25 -18.48 0.63
CA GLU A 223 10.01 -18.87 1.81
C GLU A 223 11.30 -19.66 1.50
N ASN A 224 11.44 -20.18 0.28
CA ASN A 224 12.61 -20.93 -0.16
C ASN A 224 13.70 -20.04 -0.77
N ASN A 225 13.40 -18.75 -0.99
CA ASN A 225 14.37 -17.82 -1.59
C ASN A 225 15.44 -17.40 -0.58
N GLU A 226 16.64 -17.15 -1.09
CA GLU A 226 17.67 -16.48 -0.31
C GLU A 226 17.32 -15.00 -0.13
N ILE A 227 17.57 -14.46 1.07
CA ILE A 227 17.41 -13.03 1.34
C ILE A 227 18.74 -12.35 1.05
N HIS A 228 18.80 -11.66 -0.09
CA HIS A 228 19.97 -10.87 -0.47
C HIS A 228 20.03 -9.56 0.31
N GLY A 229 21.24 -9.08 0.61
CA GLY A 229 21.45 -7.79 1.30
C GLY A 229 21.55 -6.59 0.36
N ASP A 230 21.55 -6.79 -0.96
CA ASP A 230 21.62 -5.68 -1.91
C ASP A 230 20.26 -5.01 -2.12
N LEU A 231 20.29 -3.67 -2.27
CA LEU A 231 19.11 -2.83 -2.36
C LEU A 231 18.14 -3.28 -3.45
N TYR A 232 18.62 -3.53 -4.67
CA TYR A 232 17.74 -3.84 -5.79
C TYR A 232 17.05 -5.18 -5.64
N SER A 233 17.73 -6.20 -5.12
CA SER A 233 17.11 -7.50 -4.85
C SER A 233 16.06 -7.41 -3.73
N LEU A 234 16.33 -6.62 -2.67
CA LEU A 234 15.35 -6.35 -1.62
C LEU A 234 14.14 -5.61 -2.16
N LEU A 235 14.34 -4.56 -2.96
CA LEU A 235 13.24 -3.83 -3.61
C LEU A 235 12.45 -4.75 -4.54
N PHE A 236 13.10 -5.61 -5.33
CA PHE A 236 12.39 -6.59 -6.15
C PHE A 236 11.51 -7.53 -5.33
N ALA A 237 12.06 -8.10 -4.26
CA ALA A 237 11.30 -8.98 -3.38
C ALA A 237 10.10 -8.23 -2.78
N LEU A 238 10.33 -7.04 -2.24
CA LEU A 238 9.30 -6.18 -1.65
C LEU A 238 8.14 -5.93 -2.63
N GLN A 239 8.46 -5.51 -3.86
CA GLN A 239 7.49 -5.19 -4.91
C GLN A 239 6.73 -6.44 -5.41
N PHE A 240 7.42 -7.57 -5.53
CA PHE A 240 6.80 -8.85 -5.91
C PHE A 240 5.82 -9.37 -4.83
N ILE A 241 6.18 -9.24 -3.56
CA ILE A 241 5.34 -9.67 -2.43
C ILE A 241 4.12 -8.79 -2.31
N GLU A 242 4.29 -7.47 -2.38
CA GLU A 242 3.18 -6.51 -2.28
C GLU A 242 2.13 -6.73 -3.37
N SER A 243 2.56 -7.08 -4.58
CA SER A 243 1.65 -7.41 -5.69
C SER A 243 0.96 -8.79 -5.58
N SER A 244 1.31 -9.59 -4.57
CA SER A 244 0.82 -10.96 -4.39
C SER A 244 0.10 -11.15 -3.05
N ALA A 245 -1.23 -11.27 -3.07
CA ALA A 245 -2.03 -11.41 -1.84
C ALA A 245 -1.92 -12.79 -1.16
N ASP A 246 -1.59 -13.85 -1.89
CA ASP A 246 -1.64 -15.23 -1.37
C ASP A 246 -0.50 -15.57 -0.39
N PRO A 247 0.76 -15.19 -0.64
CA PRO A 247 1.84 -15.39 0.33
C PRO A 247 1.57 -14.72 1.67
N LEU A 248 0.92 -13.54 1.68
CA LEU A 248 0.63 -12.75 2.88
C LEU A 248 -0.29 -13.47 3.89
N LYS A 249 -0.99 -14.53 3.46
CA LYS A 249 -1.88 -15.31 4.34
C LYS A 249 -1.16 -16.48 5.01
N LYS A 250 0.01 -16.89 4.52
CA LYS A 250 0.71 -18.11 4.96
C LYS A 250 1.78 -17.78 6.00
N SER A 251 1.72 -18.42 7.16
CA SER A 251 2.66 -18.21 8.27
C SER A 251 4.15 -18.34 7.88
N ARG A 252 4.54 -19.42 7.18
CA ARG A 252 5.94 -19.62 6.73
C ARG A 252 6.42 -18.54 5.78
N ALA A 253 5.55 -18.11 4.87
CA ALA A 253 5.86 -17.03 3.94
C ALA A 253 6.00 -15.71 4.68
N LEU A 254 5.11 -15.39 5.64
CA LEU A 254 5.22 -14.20 6.48
C LEU A 254 6.50 -14.18 7.33
N THR A 255 6.93 -15.31 7.87
CA THR A 255 8.23 -15.42 8.56
C THR A 255 9.38 -14.99 7.64
N TRP A 256 9.40 -15.47 6.41
CA TRP A 256 10.41 -15.09 5.43
C TRP A 256 10.30 -13.60 5.06
N ILE A 257 9.08 -13.09 4.86
CA ILE A 257 8.81 -11.69 4.57
C ILE A 257 9.34 -10.80 5.71
N LEU A 258 9.06 -11.12 6.98
CA LEU A 258 9.55 -10.34 8.12
C LEU A 258 11.08 -10.27 8.15
N ARG A 259 11.76 -11.39 7.91
CA ARG A 259 13.23 -11.42 7.84
C ARG A 259 13.76 -10.59 6.68
N MET A 260 13.07 -10.59 5.53
CA MET A 260 13.41 -9.72 4.40
C MET A 260 13.22 -8.25 4.77
N LEU A 261 12.08 -7.89 5.38
CA LEU A 261 11.81 -6.52 5.83
C LEU A 261 12.81 -6.02 6.88
N GLN A 262 13.31 -6.89 7.75
CA GLN A 262 14.39 -6.55 8.68
C GLN A 262 15.73 -6.24 8.00
N ALA A 263 15.97 -6.77 6.81
CA ALA A 263 17.19 -6.49 6.05
C ALA A 263 17.12 -5.13 5.32
N VAL A 264 15.91 -4.62 5.06
CA VAL A 264 15.70 -3.35 4.34
C VAL A 264 16.36 -2.15 5.01
N PRO A 265 16.23 -1.93 6.34
CA PRO A 265 16.91 -0.83 7.03
C PRO A 265 18.45 -0.86 6.93
N ALA A 266 19.02 -2.03 6.68
CA ALA A 266 20.47 -2.22 6.57
C ALA A 266 20.99 -2.12 5.13
N ALA A 267 20.11 -2.05 4.14
CA ALA A 267 20.50 -1.78 2.76
C ALA A 267 20.95 -0.32 2.63
N ASP A 268 21.97 -0.04 1.83
CA ASP A 268 22.38 1.34 1.49
C ASP A 268 21.32 2.01 0.60
N TYR A 269 20.15 2.30 1.15
CA TYR A 269 19.08 3.00 0.45
C TYR A 269 19.31 4.51 0.51
N TYR A 270 19.14 5.18 -0.63
CA TYR A 270 19.07 6.63 -0.68
C TYR A 270 17.69 7.12 -0.23
N ASN A 271 17.62 8.33 0.35
CA ASN A 271 16.36 8.94 0.82
C ASN A 271 15.21 8.94 -0.20
N SER A 272 15.49 8.85 -1.50
CA SER A 272 14.47 8.83 -2.55
C SER A 272 13.57 7.59 -2.54
N TYR A 273 14.06 6.44 -2.06
CA TYR A 273 13.30 5.18 -2.07
C TYR A 273 12.48 4.95 -0.80
N LEU A 274 12.77 5.71 0.25
CA LEU A 274 12.20 5.50 1.58
C LEU A 274 10.66 5.54 1.62
N PRO A 275 9.99 6.55 1.03
CA PRO A 275 8.53 6.62 1.07
C PRO A 275 7.86 5.37 0.47
N ASP A 276 8.40 4.86 -0.64
CA ASP A 276 7.84 3.68 -1.31
C ASP A 276 8.10 2.41 -0.52
N VAL A 277 9.28 2.30 0.08
CA VAL A 277 9.61 1.20 0.99
C VAL A 277 8.64 1.18 2.16
N TYR A 278 8.42 2.33 2.81
CA TYR A 278 7.48 2.44 3.93
C TYR A 278 6.06 2.07 3.50
N ASN A 279 5.58 2.60 2.37
CA ASN A 279 4.27 2.25 1.82
C ASN A 279 4.11 0.75 1.57
N SER A 280 5.12 0.13 0.95
CA SER A 280 5.11 -1.31 0.65
C SER A 280 5.09 -2.15 1.94
N VAL A 281 5.91 -1.77 2.94
CA VAL A 281 5.92 -2.41 4.28
C VAL A 281 4.54 -2.30 4.93
N CYS A 282 3.93 -1.11 4.92
CA CYS A 282 2.59 -0.90 5.44
C CYS A 282 1.56 -1.79 4.75
N ASN A 283 1.55 -1.81 3.41
CA ASN A 283 0.62 -2.61 2.63
C ASN A 283 0.79 -4.11 2.94
N ILE A 284 2.02 -4.62 2.96
CA ILE A 284 2.33 -6.02 3.31
C ILE A 284 1.78 -6.37 4.70
N LEU A 285 2.02 -5.52 5.71
CA LEU A 285 1.57 -5.77 7.08
C LEU A 285 0.06 -5.61 7.25
N LEU A 286 -0.58 -4.70 6.52
CA LEU A 286 -2.03 -4.52 6.53
C LEU A 286 -2.75 -5.75 5.98
N TYR A 287 -2.28 -6.27 4.85
CA TYR A 287 -2.90 -7.42 4.17
C TYR A 287 -2.41 -8.78 4.68
N ALA A 288 -1.44 -8.79 5.60
CA ALA A 288 -1.03 -10.00 6.29
C ALA A 288 -2.22 -10.68 6.99
N GLY A 289 -2.31 -12.00 6.85
CA GLY A 289 -3.37 -12.80 7.47
C GLY A 289 -3.32 -12.70 8.99
N LEU A 290 -4.43 -12.32 9.63
CA LEU A 290 -4.48 -12.05 11.07
C LEU A 290 -4.04 -13.25 11.92
N ASP A 291 -4.45 -14.46 11.57
CA ASP A 291 -4.05 -15.67 12.29
C ASP A 291 -2.56 -15.97 12.13
N SER A 292 -2.01 -15.71 10.95
CA SER A 292 -0.57 -15.86 10.69
C SER A 292 0.24 -14.80 11.46
N MET A 293 -0.26 -13.56 11.54
CA MET A 293 0.35 -12.51 12.38
C MET A 293 0.34 -12.90 13.86
N LYS A 294 -0.75 -13.47 14.38
CA LYS A 294 -0.81 -13.99 15.76
C LYS A 294 0.26 -15.07 16.01
N GLN A 295 0.44 -16.00 15.07
CA GLN A 295 1.49 -17.02 15.16
C GLN A 295 2.90 -16.43 15.18
N LEU A 296 3.17 -15.37 14.40
CA LEU A 296 4.47 -14.68 14.42
C LEU A 296 4.73 -14.02 15.79
N VAL A 297 3.70 -13.46 16.42
CA VAL A 297 3.82 -12.86 17.76
C VAL A 297 4.06 -13.92 18.84
N ASP A 298 3.60 -15.15 18.63
CA ASP A 298 3.83 -16.24 19.59
C ASP A 298 5.28 -16.75 19.60
N ASP A 299 5.97 -16.66 18.46
CA ASP A 299 7.39 -16.96 18.33
C ASP A 299 8.25 -15.76 18.77
N GLU A 300 9.25 -16.02 19.62
CA GLU A 300 10.07 -14.96 20.18
C GLU A 300 10.95 -14.25 19.16
N GLU A 301 11.57 -15.00 18.24
CA GLU A 301 12.46 -14.43 17.22
C GLU A 301 11.65 -13.59 16.23
N GLN A 302 10.50 -14.11 15.81
CA GLN A 302 9.60 -13.41 14.89
C GLN A 302 8.94 -12.19 15.54
N ALA A 303 8.59 -12.25 16.82
CA ALA A 303 8.08 -11.09 17.54
C ALA A 303 9.13 -9.97 17.63
N CYS A 304 10.40 -10.31 17.93
CA CYS A 304 11.49 -9.33 17.90
C CYS A 304 11.63 -8.71 16.50
N ALA A 305 11.52 -9.53 15.46
CA ALA A 305 11.61 -9.06 14.08
C ALA A 305 10.51 -8.08 13.69
N LEU A 306 9.26 -8.42 14.01
CA LEU A 306 8.12 -7.56 13.77
C LEU A 306 8.27 -6.21 14.50
N ILE A 307 8.71 -6.22 15.76
CA ILE A 307 8.93 -5.00 16.55
C ILE A 307 9.97 -4.09 15.88
N MET A 308 11.09 -4.65 15.41
CA MET A 308 12.11 -3.86 14.71
C MET A 308 11.59 -3.26 13.40
N VAL A 309 10.78 -4.00 12.65
CA VAL A 309 10.16 -3.49 11.42
C VAL A 309 9.17 -2.36 11.71
N LEU A 310 8.38 -2.49 12.79
CA LEU A 310 7.41 -1.46 13.18
C LEU A 310 8.06 -0.18 13.70
N ASP A 311 9.17 -0.29 14.44
CA ASP A 311 9.94 0.87 14.92
C ASP A 311 10.81 1.52 13.83
N PHE A 312 11.01 0.85 12.70
CA PHE A 312 11.68 1.42 11.54
C PHE A 312 10.80 2.42 10.77
N LEU A 313 9.47 2.28 10.84
CA LEU A 313 8.54 3.13 10.11
C LEU A 313 8.49 4.54 10.73
N PRO A 314 8.34 5.61 9.93
CA PRO A 314 7.93 6.90 10.49
C PRO A 314 6.53 6.79 11.11
N CYS A 315 6.24 7.67 12.09
CA CYS A 315 5.00 7.62 12.86
C CYS A 315 3.75 7.58 11.98
N GLU A 316 3.73 8.37 10.90
CA GLU A 316 2.59 8.48 9.99
C GLU A 316 2.29 7.15 9.27
N TYR A 317 3.34 6.38 8.96
CA TYR A 317 3.22 5.06 8.33
C TYR A 317 2.87 3.98 9.36
N PHE A 318 3.40 4.11 10.58
CA PHE A 318 3.06 3.20 11.68
C PHE A 318 1.58 3.33 12.09
N ASP A 319 1.03 4.55 12.14
CA ASP A 319 -0.36 4.81 12.52
C ASP A 319 -1.34 4.05 11.63
N ARG A 320 -1.02 3.91 10.34
CA ARG A 320 -1.77 3.09 9.37
C ARG A 320 -1.89 1.63 9.80
N ILE A 321 -0.86 1.07 10.45
CA ILE A 321 -0.77 -0.34 10.88
C ILE A 321 -1.22 -0.52 12.34
N SER A 322 -1.14 0.52 13.17
CA SER A 322 -1.38 0.48 14.62
C SER A 322 -2.72 -0.19 14.99
N HIS A 323 -3.77 0.06 14.22
CA HIS A 323 -5.08 -0.55 14.43
C HIS A 323 -5.12 -2.04 14.05
N ARG A 324 -4.34 -2.45 13.04
CA ARG A 324 -4.16 -3.87 12.70
C ARG A 324 -3.51 -4.62 13.87
N LEU A 325 -2.56 -4.00 14.56
CA LEU A 325 -1.98 -4.56 15.80
C LEU A 325 -3.02 -4.71 16.90
N THR A 326 -3.98 -3.78 16.99
CA THR A 326 -5.09 -3.88 17.94
C THR A 326 -5.96 -5.13 17.70
N LEU A 327 -6.12 -5.56 16.44
CA LEU A 327 -6.85 -6.79 16.10
C LEU A 327 -6.10 -8.09 16.48
N ILE A 328 -4.78 -8.03 16.61
CA ILE A 328 -3.99 -9.14 17.18
C ILE A 328 -4.39 -9.34 18.66
N GLY A 329 -4.74 -8.24 19.33
CA GLY A 329 -5.23 -8.20 20.70
C GLY A 329 -4.11 -8.06 21.73
N ASP A 330 -4.47 -8.22 23.00
CA ASP A 330 -3.56 -8.00 24.14
C ASP A 330 -2.33 -8.92 24.13
N ILE A 331 -2.37 -10.01 23.36
CA ILE A 331 -1.24 -10.94 23.18
C ILE A 331 -0.01 -10.18 22.66
N PHE A 332 -0.18 -9.24 21.74
CA PHE A 332 0.94 -8.44 21.22
C PHE A 332 1.56 -7.58 22.31
N VAL A 333 0.74 -6.84 23.06
CA VAL A 333 1.20 -5.98 24.18
C VAL A 333 1.91 -6.82 25.25
N GLN A 334 1.33 -7.96 25.63
CA GLN A 334 1.93 -8.88 26.60
C GLN A 334 3.27 -9.43 26.12
N ARG A 335 3.37 -9.77 24.83
CA ARG A 335 4.62 -10.25 24.23
C ARG A 335 5.71 -9.18 24.28
N VAL A 336 5.42 -7.95 23.86
CA VAL A 336 6.39 -6.86 23.89
C VAL A 336 6.87 -6.59 25.32
N ASN A 337 5.94 -6.48 26.27
CA ASN A 337 6.28 -6.28 27.68
C ASN A 337 7.14 -7.41 28.25
N GLY A 338 6.86 -8.67 27.89
CA GLY A 338 7.68 -9.82 28.26
C GLY A 338 9.10 -9.75 27.70
N LEU A 339 9.25 -9.36 26.43
CA LEU A 339 10.54 -9.20 25.77
C LEU A 339 11.37 -8.06 26.37
N LEU A 340 10.73 -6.93 26.70
CA LEU A 340 11.35 -5.80 27.38
C LEU A 340 11.83 -6.20 28.79
N ALA A 341 10.96 -6.84 29.59
CA ALA A 341 11.30 -7.28 30.94
C ALA A 341 12.45 -8.30 30.94
N ALA A 342 12.52 -9.17 29.94
CA ALA A 342 13.60 -10.12 29.74
C ALA A 342 14.86 -9.51 29.08
N LYS A 343 14.85 -8.22 28.74
CA LYS A 343 15.94 -7.50 28.06
C LYS A 343 16.36 -8.12 26.72
N LYS A 344 15.40 -8.74 26.02
CA LYS A 344 15.63 -9.36 24.70
C LYS A 344 15.55 -8.36 23.56
N ILE A 345 14.83 -7.27 23.78
CA ILE A 345 14.75 -6.12 22.88
C ILE A 345 15.13 -4.85 23.64
N LYS A 346 15.70 -3.88 22.92
CA LYS A 346 15.97 -2.54 23.43
C LYS A 346 15.37 -1.53 22.46
N LEU A 347 14.33 -0.84 22.92
CA LEU A 347 13.63 0.17 22.14
C LEU A 347 14.18 1.56 22.50
N ASN A 348 14.10 2.50 21.56
CA ASN A 348 14.47 3.88 21.81
C ASN A 348 13.35 4.58 22.59
N GLU A 349 13.59 4.92 23.85
CA GLU A 349 12.59 5.54 24.74
C GLU A 349 12.01 6.85 24.18
N ASN A 350 12.75 7.56 23.32
CA ASN A 350 12.33 8.86 22.78
C ASN A 350 11.66 8.78 21.41
N ASP A 351 11.75 7.65 20.70
CA ASP A 351 11.44 7.58 19.26
C ASP A 351 10.91 6.20 18.83
N SER A 352 10.42 5.39 19.76
CA SER A 352 9.85 4.07 19.47
C SER A 352 8.35 4.18 19.28
N ASN A 353 7.88 3.88 18.06
CA ASN A 353 6.46 3.73 17.76
C ASN A 353 5.79 2.69 18.66
N ILE A 354 6.49 1.58 18.93
CA ILE A 354 5.98 0.49 19.77
C ILE A 354 5.78 0.94 21.22
N ILE A 355 6.70 1.74 21.78
CA ILE A 355 6.52 2.32 23.12
C ILE A 355 5.27 3.21 23.13
N SER A 356 5.18 4.15 22.18
CA SER A 356 4.03 5.07 22.06
C SER A 356 2.70 4.32 21.94
N TYR A 357 2.66 3.26 21.12
CA TYR A 357 1.49 2.41 20.95
C TYR A 357 1.08 1.70 22.24
N ILE A 358 2.03 1.12 22.98
CA ILE A 358 1.75 0.40 24.23
C ILE A 358 1.23 1.37 25.29
N LEU A 359 1.83 2.55 25.43
CA LEU A 359 1.38 3.60 26.34
C LEU A 359 -0.07 4.01 26.04
N TRP A 360 -0.36 4.29 24.76
CA TRP A 360 -1.71 4.61 24.30
C TRP A 360 -2.70 3.50 24.61
N LYS A 361 -2.34 2.23 24.32
CA LYS A 361 -3.26 1.10 24.45
C LYS A 361 -3.55 0.71 25.90
N THR A 362 -2.55 0.83 26.77
CA THR A 362 -2.66 0.43 28.18
C THR A 362 -3.13 1.58 29.08
N GLY A 363 -3.28 2.80 28.54
CA GLY A 363 -3.63 4.00 29.32
C GLY A 363 -2.64 4.28 30.46
N SER A 364 -1.43 3.72 30.38
CA SER A 364 -0.41 3.75 31.41
C SER A 364 0.68 4.74 31.02
N SER A 365 1.22 5.48 31.98
CA SER A 365 2.56 6.07 31.86
C SER A 365 3.58 4.97 32.23
N LEU A 366 4.52 4.64 31.35
CA LEU A 366 5.64 3.73 31.65
C LEU A 366 6.51 4.28 32.78
#